data_AF-A0A9E2Q434-F1
#
_entry.id   AF-A0A9E2Q434-F1
#
_cell.length_a   1.000
_cell.length_b   1.000
_cell.length_c   1.000
_cell.angle_alpha   90.00
_cell.angle_beta   90.00
_cell.angle_gamma   90.00
#
_symmetry.space_group_name_H-M   'P 1'
#
loop_
_entity.id
_entity.type
_entity.pdbx_description
1 polymer ?
#
loop_
_entity_poly.entity_id
_entity_poly.type
_entity_poly.pdbx_seq_one_letter_code
_entity_poly.pdbx_strand_id
1 'polypeptide(L)'
;MSTPRRLVLLRHAKAEHLGGPDHARPLALVGRRQAGAVGAELFAEELVPDHVLCSSALRTRQTWELLRGGFGPVAREISVDVRDEVYDAGVTELLALLREVPESAATV
;
A
#
# COMPACT_ATOMS: atom_id res chain seq x y z
N MET A 1 10.79 26.50 -7.18
CA MET A 1 10.42 25.36 -8.06
C MET A 1 9.87 24.27 -7.15
N SER A 2 8.69 23.71 -7.43
CA SER A 2 8.16 22.60 -6.62
C SER A 2 9.02 21.37 -6.85
N THR A 3 9.48 20.72 -5.78
CA THR A 3 10.08 19.38 -5.87
C THR A 3 9.04 18.44 -6.48
N PRO A 4 9.40 17.59 -7.45
CA PRO A 4 8.47 16.61 -8.01
C PRO A 4 8.03 15.65 -6.92
N ARG A 5 6.72 15.37 -6.86
CA ARG A 5 6.14 14.33 -5.99
C ARG A 5 5.74 13.13 -6.83
N ARG A 6 5.80 11.95 -6.24
CA ARG A 6 5.50 10.68 -6.89
C ARG A 6 4.32 10.00 -6.19
N LEU A 7 3.42 9.43 -6.99
CA LEU A 7 2.31 8.61 -6.53
C LEU A 7 2.46 7.20 -7.08
N VAL A 8 2.48 6.21 -6.20
CA VAL A 8 2.55 4.78 -6.51
C VAL A 8 1.18 4.15 -6.28
N LEU A 9 0.47 3.84 -7.36
CA LEU A 9 -0.83 3.17 -7.26
C LEU A 9 -0.63 1.65 -7.27
N LEU A 10 -0.89 1.03 -6.12
CA LEU A 10 -0.75 -0.40 -5.95
C LEU A 10 -2.08 -1.07 -5.61
N ARG A 11 -2.50 -2.02 -6.45
CA ARG A 11 -3.61 -2.90 -6.14
C ARG A 11 -3.14 -4.02 -5.22
N HIS A 12 -3.96 -4.38 -4.23
CA HIS A 12 -3.70 -5.54 -3.37
C HIS A 12 -3.41 -6.81 -4.18
N ALA A 13 -2.57 -7.68 -3.62
CA ALA A 13 -2.26 -8.96 -4.24
C ALA A 13 -3.48 -9.90 -4.24
N LYS A 14 -3.34 -11.05 -4.91
CA LYS A 14 -4.44 -12.02 -5.06
C LYS A 14 -4.95 -12.50 -3.68
N ALA A 15 -6.23 -12.25 -3.43
CA ALA A 15 -6.95 -12.71 -2.25
C ALA A 15 -7.71 -14.02 -2.51
N GLU A 16 -7.98 -14.77 -1.45
CA GLU A 16 -8.80 -15.97 -1.45
C GLU A 16 -10.16 -15.69 -0.79
N HIS A 17 -11.17 -16.50 -1.10
CA HIS A 17 -12.48 -16.42 -0.46
C HIS A 17 -12.75 -17.75 0.26
N LEU A 18 -12.58 -17.73 1.58
CA LEU A 18 -12.77 -18.90 2.44
C LEU A 18 -14.14 -18.88 3.16
N GLY A 19 -15.07 -18.08 2.64
CA GLY A 19 -16.30 -17.69 3.34
C GLY A 19 -16.08 -16.49 4.27
N GLY A 20 -17.19 -15.88 4.73
CA GLY A 20 -17.18 -14.71 5.61
C GLY A 20 -17.21 -13.36 4.88
N PRO A 21 -17.07 -12.25 5.63
CA PRO A 21 -17.14 -10.89 5.08
C PRO A 21 -16.03 -10.60 4.07
N ASP A 22 -16.31 -9.81 3.02
CA ASP A 22 -15.30 -9.48 2.00
C ASP A 22 -14.05 -8.82 2.59
N HIS A 23 -14.26 -7.92 3.55
CA HIS A 23 -13.20 -7.18 4.24
C HIS A 23 -12.18 -8.10 4.94
N ALA A 24 -12.64 -9.26 5.41
CA ALA A 24 -11.83 -10.26 6.11
C ALA A 24 -11.16 -11.29 5.17
N ARG A 25 -11.28 -11.14 3.85
CA ARG A 25 -10.64 -12.06 2.90
C ARG A 25 -9.11 -11.98 2.98
N PRO A 26 -8.42 -13.10 3.26
CA PRO A 26 -6.96 -13.12 3.32
C PRO A 26 -6.33 -13.20 1.93
N LEU A 27 -5.02 -12.93 1.85
CA LEU A 27 -4.23 -13.25 0.66
C LEU A 27 -4.11 -14.76 0.44
N ALA A 28 -4.29 -15.16 -0.82
CA ALA A 28 -3.96 -16.50 -1.29
C ALA A 28 -2.43 -16.71 -1.21
N LEU A 29 -1.98 -17.98 -1.18
CA LEU A 29 -0.55 -18.30 -1.11
C LEU A 29 0.25 -17.66 -2.27
N VAL A 30 -0.31 -17.64 -3.47
CA VAL A 30 0.30 -16.98 -4.64
C VAL A 30 0.36 -15.46 -4.45
N GLY A 31 -0.69 -14.85 -3.91
CA GLY A 31 -0.72 -13.41 -3.63
C GLY A 31 0.34 -12.99 -2.63
N ARG A 32 0.62 -13.83 -1.62
CA ARG A 32 1.70 -13.56 -0.66
C ARG A 32 3.08 -13.51 -1.32
N ARG A 33 3.36 -14.44 -2.23
CA ARG A 33 4.63 -14.46 -2.98
C ARG A 33 4.76 -13.24 -3.90
N GLN A 34 3.67 -12.86 -4.58
CA GLN A 34 3.62 -11.68 -5.44
C GLN A 34 3.90 -10.39 -4.65
N ALA A 35 3.27 -10.22 -3.49
CA ALA A 35 3.44 -9.01 -2.67
C ALA A 35 4.90 -8.79 -2.23
N GLY A 36 5.59 -9.86 -1.82
CA GLY A 36 7.01 -9.79 -1.45
C GLY A 36 7.93 -9.45 -2.63
N ALA A 37 7.66 -10.01 -3.82
CA ALA A 37 8.44 -9.71 -5.03
C ALA A 37 8.32 -8.25 -5.44
N VAL A 38 7.10 -7.69 -5.42
CA VAL A 38 6.86 -6.27 -5.73
C VAL A 38 7.61 -5.35 -4.78
N GLY A 39 7.70 -5.69 -3.49
CA GLY A 39 8.49 -4.90 -2.53
C GLY A 39 9.97 -4.80 -2.89
N ALA A 40 10.57 -5.92 -3.32
CA ALA A 40 11.95 -5.94 -3.78
C ALA A 40 12.15 -5.16 -5.08
N GLU A 41 11.20 -5.23 -6.02
CA GLU A 41 11.24 -4.46 -7.26
C GLU A 41 11.12 -2.95 -7.00
N LEU A 42 10.17 -2.53 -6.15
CA LEU A 42 10.02 -1.12 -5.77
C LEU A 42 11.28 -0.59 -5.06
N PHE A 43 11.95 -1.41 -4.26
CA PHE A 43 13.23 -1.04 -3.66
C PHE A 43 14.32 -0.82 -4.72
N ALA A 44 14.43 -1.74 -5.69
CA ALA A 44 15.43 -1.68 -6.76
C ALA A 44 15.22 -0.49 -7.69
N GLU A 45 13.97 -0.07 -7.91
CA GLU A 45 13.58 1.08 -8.74
C GLU A 45 13.60 2.41 -7.98
N GLU A 46 14.08 2.44 -6.73
CA GLU A 46 14.10 3.65 -5.88
C GLU A 46 12.69 4.26 -5.69
N LEU A 47 11.68 3.39 -5.55
CA LEU A 47 10.26 3.70 -5.36
C LEU A 47 9.79 3.42 -3.92
N VAL A 48 10.70 3.51 -2.94
CA VAL A 48 10.34 3.37 -1.53
C VAL A 48 9.45 4.56 -1.12
N PRO A 49 8.23 4.32 -0.61
CA PRO A 49 7.33 5.40 -0.21
C PRO A 49 7.77 6.02 1.13
N ASP A 50 7.49 7.31 1.30
CA ASP A 50 7.61 8.01 2.58
C ASP A 50 6.34 7.82 3.42
N HIS A 51 5.19 7.77 2.74
CA HIS A 51 3.87 7.63 3.36
C HIS A 51 3.00 6.67 2.56
N VAL A 52 2.21 5.83 3.23
CA VAL A 52 1.34 4.85 2.59
C VAL A 52 -0.09 5.01 3.09
N LEU A 53 -1.01 5.31 2.18
CA LEU A 53 -2.45 5.19 2.42
C LEU A 53 -2.89 3.76 2.12
N CYS A 54 -3.28 3.00 3.15
CA CYS A 54 -3.64 1.59 3.02
C CYS A 54 -5.11 1.38 3.40
N SER A 55 -5.88 0.71 2.55
CA SER A 55 -7.21 0.24 2.95
C SER A 55 -7.11 -0.70 4.15
N SER A 56 -8.08 -0.60 5.05
CA SER A 56 -8.18 -1.45 6.23
C SER A 56 -8.48 -2.92 5.97
N ALA A 57 -8.86 -3.30 4.74
CA ALA A 57 -9.14 -4.69 4.38
C ALA A 57 -7.95 -5.62 4.68
N LEU A 58 -8.24 -6.86 5.05
CA LEU A 58 -7.19 -7.79 5.45
C LEU A 58 -6.17 -8.04 4.33
N ARG A 59 -6.65 -8.19 3.08
CA ARG A 59 -5.80 -8.41 1.90
C ARG A 59 -4.86 -7.24 1.59
N THR A 60 -5.28 -5.99 1.80
CA THR A 60 -4.46 -4.80 1.54
C THR A 60 -3.38 -4.67 2.61
N ARG A 61 -3.75 -4.84 3.88
CA ARG A 61 -2.79 -4.86 5.01
C ARG A 61 -1.76 -5.97 4.87
N GLN A 62 -2.17 -7.19 4.52
CA GLN A 62 -1.25 -8.30 4.27
C GLN A 62 -0.34 -8.06 3.05
N THR A 63 -0.86 -7.41 2.00
CA THR A 63 -0.03 -7.03 0.84
C THR A 63 1.05 -6.05 1.29
N TRP A 64 0.67 -5.03 2.05
CA TRP A 64 1.60 -4.03 2.59
C TRP A 64 2.69 -4.66 3.47
N GLU A 65 2.35 -5.51 4.44
CA GLU A 65 3.36 -6.11 5.34
C GLU A 65 4.40 -6.94 4.59
N LEU A 66 3.99 -7.67 3.55
CA LEU A 66 4.91 -8.47 2.73
C LEU A 66 5.78 -7.59 1.83
N LEU A 67 5.19 -6.56 1.24
CA LEU A 67 5.88 -5.59 0.40
C LEU A 67 6.90 -4.80 1.22
N ARG A 68 6.51 -4.34 2.42
CA ARG A 68 7.36 -3.64 3.38
C ARG A 68 8.63 -4.44 3.72
N GLY A 69 8.52 -5.76 3.80
CA GLY A 69 9.69 -6.64 4.02
C GLY A 69 10.76 -6.53 2.93
N GLY A 70 10.37 -6.18 1.70
CA GLY A 70 11.29 -5.98 0.57
C GLY A 70 12.14 -4.71 0.66
N PHE A 71 11.75 -3.74 1.48
CA PHE A 71 12.49 -2.48 1.67
C PHE A 71 13.65 -2.59 2.67
N GLY A 72 13.79 -3.71 3.38
CA GLY A 72 14.87 -3.86 4.36
C GLY A 72 14.81 -2.82 5.50
N PRO A 73 15.95 -2.27 5.96
CA PRO A 73 15.99 -1.40 7.14
C PRO A 73 15.19 -0.10 7.04
N VAL A 74 15.10 0.51 5.84
CA VAL A 74 14.39 1.78 5.61
C VAL A 74 12.88 1.65 5.79
N ALA A 75 12.35 0.42 5.77
CA ALA A 75 10.95 0.12 6.08
C ALA A 75 10.45 0.66 7.43
N ARG A 76 11.36 1.01 8.36
CA ARG A 76 11.02 1.60 9.67
C ARG A 76 10.67 3.08 9.61
N GLU A 77 11.08 3.76 8.55
CA GLU A 77 10.89 5.20 8.37
C GLU A 77 9.57 5.50 7.63
N ILE A 78 9.00 4.48 6.99
CA ILE A 78 7.75 4.60 6.22
C ILE A 78 6.57 4.81 7.17
N SER A 79 5.87 5.94 6.99
CA SER A 79 4.62 6.22 7.66
C SER A 79 3.48 5.47 6.98
N VAL A 80 2.59 4.85 7.74
CA VAL A 80 1.46 4.08 7.20
C VAL A 80 0.18 4.55 7.87
N ASP A 81 -0.75 5.03 7.07
CA ASP A 81 -2.09 5.41 7.50
C ASP A 81 -3.10 4.39 6.96
N VAL A 82 -3.76 3.70 7.88
CA VAL A 82 -4.75 2.66 7.55
C VAL A 82 -6.15 3.27 7.66
N ARG A 83 -6.87 3.31 6.55
CA ARG A 83 -8.14 4.03 6.42
C ARG A 83 -9.24 3.12 5.87
N ASP A 84 -10.40 3.11 6.52
CA ASP A 84 -11.59 2.38 6.07
C ASP A 84 -12.12 2.98 4.76
N GLU A 85 -12.00 4.29 4.62
CA GLU A 85 -12.46 5.10 3.49
C GLU A 85 -11.84 4.63 2.17
N VAL A 86 -10.60 4.15 2.18
CA VAL A 86 -9.90 3.64 0.99
C VAL A 86 -10.50 2.34 0.46
N TYR A 87 -11.22 1.56 1.28
CA TYR A 87 -11.76 0.26 0.90
C TYR A 87 -12.74 0.33 -0.28
N ASP A 88 -13.66 1.31 -0.25
CA ASP A 88 -14.69 1.51 -1.27
C ASP A 88 -14.57 2.89 -1.96
N ALA A 89 -13.41 3.56 -1.80
CA ALA A 89 -13.18 4.86 -2.41
C ALA A 89 -13.17 4.81 -3.94
N GLY A 90 -13.88 5.75 -4.56
CA GLY A 90 -13.69 6.12 -5.94
C GLY A 90 -12.50 7.08 -6.12
N VAL A 91 -12.29 7.52 -7.36
CA VAL A 91 -11.17 8.40 -7.71
C VAL A 91 -11.24 9.73 -6.97
N THR A 92 -12.43 10.30 -6.82
CA THR A 92 -12.60 11.60 -6.15
C THR A 92 -12.30 11.50 -4.66
N GLU A 93 -12.75 10.44 -3.98
CA GLU A 93 -12.43 10.22 -2.57
C GLU A 93 -10.93 9.95 -2.37
N LEU A 94 -10.30 9.13 -3.23
CA LEU A 94 -8.84 8.90 -3.15
C LEU A 94 -8.04 10.19 -3.34
N LEU A 95 -8.44 11.06 -4.26
CA LEU A 95 -7.78 12.36 -4.46
C LEU A 95 -8.00 13.30 -3.27
N ALA A 96 -9.11 13.19 -2.53
CA ALA A 96 -9.32 13.95 -1.32
C ALA A 96 -8.39 13.46 -0.19
N LEU A 97 -8.34 12.14 0.03
CA LEU A 97 -7.45 11.52 1.01
C LEU A 97 -5.97 11.82 0.73
N LEU A 98 -5.57 11.80 -0.56
CA LEU A 98 -4.20 12.13 -0.96
C LEU A 98 -3.80 13.57 -0.56
N ARG A 99 -4.75 14.51 -0.51
CA ARG A 99 -4.49 15.90 -0.07
C ARG A 99 -4.30 16.03 1.44
N GLU A 100 -4.68 15.03 2.22
CA GLU A 100 -4.47 14.99 3.68
C GLU A 100 -3.06 14.49 4.04
N VAL A 101 -2.35 13.88 3.10
CA VAL A 101 -0.99 13.36 3.30
C VAL A 101 -0.02 14.51 3.61
N PRO A 102 0.94 14.34 4.54
CA PRO A 102 1.90 15.39 4.87
C PRO A 102 2.62 15.93 3.64
N GLU A 103 2.73 17.27 3.53
CA GLU A 103 3.40 17.91 2.40
C GLU A 103 4.88 17.53 2.27
N SER A 104 5.48 17.02 3.35
CA SER A 104 6.85 16.51 3.43
C SER A 104 7.03 15.15 2.76
N ALA A 105 5.97 14.39 2.49
CA ALA A 105 6.06 13.14 1.75
C ALA A 105 6.34 13.43 0.27
N ALA A 106 7.44 12.86 -0.25
CA ALA A 106 7.84 13.00 -1.64
C ALA A 106 7.29 11.86 -2.50
N THR A 107 7.24 10.64 -1.95
CA THR A 107 6.63 9.45 -2.57
C THR A 107 5.50 8.92 -1.69
N VAL A 108 4.31 8.81 -2.28
CA VAL A 108 3.09 8.27 -1.65
C VAL A 108 2.63 7.03 -2.38
#